data_AF-A0A3C0KDD4-F1
#
_entry.id   AF-A0A3C0KDD4-F1
#
_cell.length_a   1.000
_cell.length_b   1.000
_cell.length_c   1.000
_cell.angle_alpha   90.00
_cell.angle_beta   90.00
_cell.angle_gamma   90.00
#
_symmetry.space_group_name_H-M   'P 1'
#
loop_
_entity.id
_entity.type
_entity.pdbx_description
1 polymer ?
#
loop_
_entity_poly.entity_id
_entity_poly.type
_entity_poly.pdbx_seq_one_letter_code
_entity_poly.pdbx_strand_id
1 'polypeptide(L)'
;LPEAFASRVAQWQDHPRVRALREDARTRLARLVERTGAWLAQGRVSEQAALRMADWIEPLLRRESYLALLQERPAVHERLLRLLGAARWPARYLMQHPGVIDELASRQLLDERFDPVQFEADLESRLRALQRTGEDGEEELLNLLRRAHHAEVFRTLARDIEGVLTVEQVADDLSALADAVLRVTARWCWQRLKNRHRDEPSLAIIGYGKLGGKELGYGSDLDIVFVYDDEHESAPEIYAAFVRKMINWLTVKTGEGDLFEIDTALRPNGNSGLLVTSFTAFENYQRGRGSNTAWTWEHQAMTRARCVIAPTLPEGAGPTPPTVDLAARFEAVREAVITAERDLPALAQEIRSMRERVRAAHPAHG
;
A
#
# COMPACT_ATOMS: atom_id res chain seq x y z
N LEU A 1 -15.06 -37.21 -5.48
CA LEU A 1 -14.68 -35.80 -5.80
C LEU A 1 -15.51 -35.37 -7.00
N PRO A 2 -15.96 -34.10 -7.10
CA PRO A 2 -16.55 -33.57 -8.33
C PRO A 2 -15.60 -33.74 -9.54
N GLU A 3 -16.15 -33.92 -10.74
CA GLU A 3 -15.40 -34.38 -11.92
C GLU A 3 -14.24 -33.45 -12.31
N ALA A 4 -14.44 -32.14 -12.33
CA ALA A 4 -13.40 -31.19 -12.71
C ALA A 4 -12.27 -31.16 -11.66
N PHE A 5 -12.62 -31.14 -10.37
CA PHE A 5 -11.63 -31.18 -9.29
C PHE A 5 -10.88 -32.52 -9.25
N ALA A 6 -11.56 -33.64 -9.47
CA ALA A 6 -10.95 -34.96 -9.57
C ALA A 6 -9.93 -35.02 -10.72
N SER A 7 -10.30 -34.50 -11.89
CA SER A 7 -9.45 -34.45 -13.08
C SER A 7 -8.20 -33.60 -12.84
N ARG A 8 -8.34 -32.45 -12.18
CA ARG A 8 -7.22 -31.58 -11.82
C ARG A 8 -6.26 -32.24 -10.83
N VAL A 9 -6.78 -32.94 -9.82
CA VAL A 9 -5.97 -33.65 -8.83
C VAL A 9 -5.33 -34.91 -9.42
N ALA A 10 -5.96 -35.60 -10.36
CA ALA A 10 -5.38 -36.77 -11.01
C ALA A 10 -4.03 -36.46 -11.67
N GLN A 11 -3.87 -35.24 -12.21
CA GLN A 11 -2.60 -34.77 -12.78
C GLN A 11 -1.45 -34.73 -11.77
N TRP A 12 -1.74 -34.70 -10.46
CA TRP A 12 -0.71 -34.73 -9.40
C TRP A 12 -0.05 -36.10 -9.21
N GLN A 13 -0.66 -37.21 -9.64
CA GLN A 13 -0.08 -38.55 -9.50
C GLN A 13 1.30 -38.67 -10.18
N ASP A 14 1.43 -38.01 -11.33
CA ASP A 14 2.64 -38.02 -12.14
C ASP A 14 3.46 -36.73 -12.01
N HIS A 15 2.98 -35.76 -11.23
CA HIS A 15 3.64 -34.47 -11.11
C HIS A 15 4.96 -34.58 -10.31
N PRO A 16 6.11 -34.14 -10.86
CA PRO A 16 7.42 -34.33 -10.22
C PRO A 16 7.51 -33.76 -8.80
N ARG A 17 6.87 -32.60 -8.55
CA ARG A 17 6.89 -31.98 -7.21
C ARG A 17 6.10 -32.77 -6.18
N VAL A 18 5.05 -33.49 -6.59
CA VAL A 18 4.22 -34.32 -5.71
C VAL A 18 4.94 -35.63 -5.40
N ARG A 19 5.57 -36.22 -6.42
CA ARG A 19 6.41 -37.43 -6.25
C ARG A 19 7.61 -37.19 -5.34
N ALA A 20 8.17 -35.98 -5.37
CA ALA A 20 9.27 -35.56 -4.50
C ALA A 20 8.87 -35.32 -3.04
N LEU A 21 7.58 -35.28 -2.70
CA LEU A 21 7.13 -35.10 -1.31
C LEU A 21 7.45 -36.33 -0.47
N ARG A 22 7.78 -36.06 0.80
CA ARG A 22 7.83 -37.08 1.85
C ARG A 22 6.45 -37.71 2.04
N GLU A 23 6.43 -38.92 2.61
CA GLU A 23 5.20 -39.68 2.83
C GLU A 23 4.18 -38.92 3.70
N ASP A 24 4.64 -38.27 4.76
CA ASP A 24 3.80 -37.45 5.62
C ASP A 24 3.18 -36.25 4.88
N ALA A 25 3.97 -35.56 4.05
CA ALA A 25 3.49 -34.42 3.27
C ALA A 25 2.49 -34.85 2.19
N ARG A 26 2.71 -36.00 1.55
CA ARG A 26 1.76 -36.61 0.60
C ARG A 26 0.45 -36.99 1.29
N THR A 27 0.53 -37.54 2.50
CA THR A 27 -0.64 -37.87 3.32
C THR A 27 -1.42 -36.62 3.72
N ARG A 28 -0.74 -35.54 4.13
CA ARG A 28 -1.38 -34.25 4.42
C ARG A 28 -2.07 -33.69 3.17
N LEU A 29 -1.41 -33.74 2.01
CA LEU A 29 -2.00 -33.29 0.73
C LEU A 29 -3.26 -34.08 0.38
N ALA A 30 -3.23 -35.42 0.50
CA ALA A 30 -4.39 -36.26 0.25
C ALA A 30 -5.57 -35.90 1.18
N ARG A 31 -5.31 -35.72 2.48
CA ARG A 31 -6.33 -35.28 3.45
C ARG A 31 -6.93 -33.91 3.12
N LEU A 32 -6.12 -32.99 2.60
CA LEU A 32 -6.61 -31.67 2.16
C LEU A 32 -7.54 -31.79 0.94
N VAL A 33 -7.18 -32.63 -0.04
CA VAL A 33 -8.03 -32.92 -1.20
C VAL A 33 -9.36 -33.55 -0.77
N GLU A 34 -9.32 -34.56 0.10
CA GLU A 34 -10.52 -35.24 0.61
C GLU A 34 -11.44 -34.26 1.34
N ARG A 35 -10.89 -33.43 2.24
CA ARG A 35 -11.66 -32.41 2.96
C ARG A 35 -12.28 -31.38 2.02
N THR A 36 -11.53 -30.92 1.03
CA THR A 36 -12.04 -30.00 -0.01
C THR A 36 -13.18 -30.64 -0.79
N GLY A 37 -13.03 -31.91 -1.17
CA GLY A 37 -14.06 -32.69 -1.83
C GLY A 37 -15.35 -32.82 -1.01
N ALA A 38 -15.22 -33.06 0.28
CA ALA A 38 -16.36 -33.13 1.20
C ALA A 38 -17.07 -31.76 1.32
N TRP A 39 -16.31 -30.67 1.43
CA TRP A 39 -16.88 -29.32 1.48
C TRP A 39 -17.54 -28.88 0.17
N LEU A 40 -17.01 -29.30 -0.98
CA LEU A 40 -17.66 -29.11 -2.28
C LEU A 40 -19.02 -29.82 -2.32
N ALA A 41 -19.07 -31.09 -1.90
CA ALA A 41 -20.31 -31.86 -1.88
C ALA A 41 -21.36 -31.27 -0.90
N GLN A 42 -20.91 -30.59 0.15
CA GLN A 42 -21.75 -29.87 1.11
C GLN A 42 -22.16 -28.46 0.65
N GLY A 43 -21.63 -27.97 -0.49
CA GLY A 43 -21.86 -26.61 -0.95
C GLY A 43 -21.18 -25.52 -0.11
N ARG A 44 -20.24 -25.88 0.77
CA ARG A 44 -19.52 -24.92 1.64
C ARG A 44 -18.48 -24.09 0.89
N VAL A 45 -17.95 -24.63 -0.21
CA VAL A 45 -16.96 -23.98 -1.08
C VAL A 45 -17.35 -24.20 -2.54
N SER A 46 -16.91 -23.31 -3.43
CA SER A 46 -17.20 -23.42 -4.87
C SER A 46 -16.20 -24.32 -5.59
N GLU A 47 -16.61 -24.93 -6.71
CA GLU A 47 -15.68 -25.73 -7.55
C GLU A 47 -14.48 -24.89 -8.03
N GLN A 48 -14.73 -23.62 -8.35
CA GLN A 48 -13.67 -22.68 -8.73
C GLN A 48 -12.65 -22.45 -7.60
N ALA A 49 -13.09 -22.38 -6.34
CA ALA A 49 -12.19 -22.27 -5.19
C ALA A 49 -11.25 -23.48 -5.10
N ALA A 50 -11.79 -24.69 -5.28
CA ALA A 50 -11.02 -25.93 -5.21
C ALA A 50 -10.00 -26.05 -6.34
N LEU A 51 -10.38 -25.67 -7.57
CA LEU A 51 -9.46 -25.63 -8.70
C LEU A 51 -8.33 -24.63 -8.47
N ARG A 52 -8.64 -23.41 -8.03
CA ARG A 52 -7.63 -22.39 -7.70
C ARG A 52 -6.74 -22.79 -6.52
N MET A 53 -7.27 -23.54 -5.56
CA MET A 53 -6.46 -24.11 -4.47
C MET A 53 -5.44 -25.11 -5.01
N ALA A 54 -5.84 -25.99 -5.94
CA ALA A 54 -4.89 -26.91 -6.57
C ALA A 54 -3.77 -26.13 -7.30
N ASP A 55 -4.13 -25.11 -8.06
CA ASP A 55 -3.16 -24.26 -8.77
C ASP A 55 -2.24 -23.49 -7.81
N TRP A 56 -2.74 -23.06 -6.65
CA TRP A 56 -1.96 -22.35 -5.64
C TRP A 56 -1.04 -23.28 -4.81
N ILE A 57 -1.51 -24.48 -4.45
CA ILE A 57 -0.73 -25.45 -3.67
C ILE A 57 0.46 -26.00 -4.48
N GLU A 58 0.26 -26.26 -5.77
CA GLU A 58 1.26 -26.91 -6.63
C GLU A 58 2.66 -26.24 -6.67
N PRO A 59 2.80 -24.90 -6.79
CA PRO A 59 4.09 -24.23 -6.65
C PRO A 59 4.66 -24.28 -5.24
N LEU A 60 3.81 -24.42 -4.23
CA LEU A 60 4.16 -24.37 -2.81
C LEU A 60 4.43 -25.74 -2.19
N LEU A 61 4.33 -26.83 -2.94
CA LEU A 61 4.58 -28.19 -2.44
C LEU A 61 5.98 -28.38 -1.82
N ARG A 62 6.97 -27.55 -2.17
CA ARG A 62 8.29 -27.56 -1.51
C ARG A 62 8.28 -26.99 -0.08
N ARG A 63 7.22 -26.27 0.30
CA ARG A 63 7.01 -25.66 1.62
C ARG A 63 6.00 -26.50 2.40
N GLU A 64 6.45 -27.65 2.89
CA GLU A 64 5.61 -28.63 3.60
C GLU A 64 4.90 -28.03 4.84
N SER A 65 5.42 -26.94 5.41
CA SER A 65 4.82 -26.19 6.52
C SER A 65 3.41 -25.66 6.21
N TYR A 66 3.12 -25.26 4.97
CA TYR A 66 1.78 -24.78 4.61
C TYR A 66 0.76 -25.93 4.51
N LEU A 67 1.18 -27.09 4.03
CA LEU A 67 0.33 -28.30 4.05
C LEU A 67 0.02 -28.70 5.50
N ALA A 68 1.00 -28.58 6.39
CA ALA A 68 0.83 -28.82 7.81
C ALA A 68 -0.16 -27.83 8.44
N LEU A 69 0.06 -26.52 8.26
CA LEU A 69 -0.83 -25.46 8.76
C LEU A 69 -2.28 -25.69 8.32
N LEU A 70 -2.49 -25.92 7.03
CA LEU A 70 -3.83 -26.14 6.48
C LEU A 70 -4.46 -27.39 7.06
N GLN A 71 -3.73 -28.50 7.15
CA GLN A 71 -4.29 -29.76 7.64
C GLN A 71 -4.67 -29.66 9.13
N GLU A 72 -3.81 -29.05 9.95
CA GLU A 72 -3.98 -28.87 11.40
C GLU A 72 -5.03 -27.81 11.75
N ARG A 73 -5.25 -26.82 10.89
CA ARG A 73 -6.23 -25.75 11.10
C ARG A 73 -7.31 -25.75 10.01
N PRO A 74 -8.39 -26.55 10.13
CA PRO A 74 -9.47 -26.59 9.15
C PRO A 74 -10.09 -25.21 8.85
N ALA A 75 -10.25 -24.36 9.85
CA ALA A 75 -10.79 -23.00 9.66
C ALA A 75 -9.92 -22.15 8.72
N VAL A 76 -8.59 -22.29 8.78
CA VAL A 76 -7.65 -21.60 7.89
C VAL A 76 -7.82 -22.08 6.45
N HIS A 77 -7.96 -23.40 6.27
CA HIS A 77 -8.18 -24.00 4.96
C HIS A 77 -9.52 -23.54 4.34
N GLU A 78 -10.60 -23.50 5.12
CA GLU A 78 -11.89 -23.04 4.63
C GLU A 78 -11.86 -21.55 4.23
N ARG A 79 -11.23 -20.69 5.05
CA ARG A 79 -11.01 -19.27 4.70
C ARG A 79 -10.20 -19.11 3.43
N LEU A 80 -9.11 -19.87 3.27
CA LEU A 80 -8.31 -19.87 2.05
C LEU A 80 -9.16 -20.23 0.83
N LEU A 81 -9.99 -21.27 0.92
CA LEU A 81 -10.88 -21.64 -0.18
C LEU A 81 -11.89 -20.54 -0.50
N ARG A 82 -12.49 -19.89 0.50
CA ARG A 82 -13.40 -18.77 0.27
C ARG A 82 -12.71 -17.58 -0.42
N LEU A 83 -11.51 -17.22 0.02
CA LEU A 83 -10.66 -16.22 -0.62
C LEU A 83 -10.36 -16.54 -2.08
N LEU A 84 -9.94 -17.78 -2.35
CA LEU A 84 -9.64 -18.25 -3.69
C LEU A 84 -10.92 -18.31 -4.55
N GLY A 85 -12.08 -18.56 -3.95
CA GLY A 85 -13.38 -18.55 -4.65
C GLY A 85 -13.87 -17.15 -5.02
N ALA A 86 -13.61 -16.14 -4.18
CA ALA A 86 -14.21 -14.81 -4.29
C ALA A 86 -13.81 -14.05 -5.58
N ALA A 87 -12.52 -14.04 -5.94
CA ALA A 87 -12.04 -13.33 -7.13
C ALA A 87 -10.68 -13.83 -7.65
N ARG A 88 -10.32 -13.43 -8.87
CA ARG A 88 -9.01 -13.75 -9.46
C ARG A 88 -7.84 -13.01 -8.79
N TRP A 89 -8.08 -11.77 -8.36
CA TRP A 89 -7.03 -10.93 -7.76
C TRP A 89 -6.49 -11.51 -6.44
N PRO A 90 -7.32 -11.93 -5.45
CA PRO A 90 -6.87 -12.60 -4.23
C PRO A 90 -5.99 -13.83 -4.49
N ALA A 91 -6.37 -14.66 -5.46
CA ALA A 91 -5.59 -15.84 -5.83
C ALA A 91 -4.22 -15.48 -6.40
N ARG A 92 -4.16 -14.49 -7.30
CA ARG A 92 -2.90 -13.97 -7.84
C ARG A 92 -2.03 -13.37 -6.74
N TYR A 93 -2.61 -12.60 -5.84
CA TYR A 93 -1.92 -11.97 -4.71
C TYR A 93 -1.29 -13.03 -3.79
N LEU A 94 -2.04 -14.06 -3.43
CA LEU A 94 -1.56 -15.20 -2.64
C LEU A 94 -0.45 -16.01 -3.33
N MET A 95 -0.44 -16.08 -4.66
CA MET A 95 0.65 -16.71 -5.41
C MET A 95 1.93 -15.86 -5.38
N GLN A 96 1.78 -14.52 -5.40
CA GLN A 96 2.90 -13.58 -5.34
C GLN A 96 3.50 -13.49 -3.93
N HIS A 97 2.66 -13.56 -2.89
CA HIS A 97 3.07 -13.41 -1.49
C HIS A 97 2.60 -14.59 -0.62
N PRO A 98 3.11 -15.82 -0.83
CA PRO A 98 2.61 -17.01 -0.14
C PRO A 98 2.77 -16.97 1.40
N GLY A 99 3.66 -16.12 1.93
CA GLY A 99 3.84 -15.93 3.38
C GLY A 99 2.63 -15.35 4.10
N VAL A 100 1.76 -14.60 3.40
CA VAL A 100 0.60 -13.95 4.04
C VAL A 100 -0.45 -14.94 4.53
N ILE A 101 -0.38 -16.21 4.13
CA ILE A 101 -1.30 -17.25 4.63
C ILE A 101 -1.25 -17.40 6.15
N ASP A 102 -0.12 -17.09 6.77
CA ASP A 102 0.04 -17.13 8.22
C ASP A 102 -0.93 -16.17 8.93
N GLU A 103 -1.34 -15.09 8.26
CA GLU A 103 -2.33 -14.14 8.79
C GLU A 103 -3.73 -14.77 8.92
N LEU A 104 -4.10 -15.75 8.07
CA LEU A 104 -5.38 -16.47 8.19
C LEU A 104 -5.50 -17.28 9.48
N ALA A 105 -4.35 -17.61 10.07
CA ALA A 105 -4.26 -18.38 11.29
C ALA A 105 -4.50 -17.53 12.54
N SER A 106 -4.51 -16.19 12.41
CA SER A 106 -4.84 -15.28 13.50
C SER A 106 -6.30 -15.42 13.93
N ARG A 107 -6.53 -15.42 15.24
CA ARG A 107 -7.88 -15.47 15.82
C ARG A 107 -8.58 -14.12 15.76
N GLN A 108 -7.81 -13.03 15.91
CA GLN A 108 -8.31 -11.64 15.90
C GLN A 108 -8.55 -11.08 14.49
N LEU A 109 -8.22 -11.85 13.44
CA LEU A 109 -8.28 -11.39 12.05
C LEU A 109 -9.61 -10.71 11.70
N LEU A 110 -10.72 -11.26 12.17
CA LEU A 110 -12.07 -10.78 11.83
C LEU A 110 -12.66 -9.83 12.88
N ASP A 111 -11.97 -9.61 14.01
CA ASP A 111 -12.51 -8.88 15.16
C ASP A 111 -12.01 -7.43 15.22
N GLU A 112 -10.88 -7.13 14.56
CA GLU A 112 -10.20 -5.84 14.64
C GLU A 112 -9.96 -5.26 13.23
N ARG A 113 -10.14 -3.94 13.07
CA ARG A 113 -9.73 -3.18 11.87
C ARG A 113 -8.24 -2.88 11.91
N PHE A 114 -7.71 -2.33 10.82
CA PHE A 114 -6.33 -1.87 10.78
C PHE A 114 -6.07 -0.78 11.84
N ASP A 115 -5.03 -0.97 12.65
CA ASP A 115 -4.52 0.03 13.59
C ASP A 115 -3.14 0.55 13.11
N PRO A 116 -3.07 1.79 12.58
CA PRO A 116 -1.82 2.36 12.11
C PRO A 116 -0.80 2.58 13.24
N VAL A 117 -1.24 2.87 14.47
CA VAL A 117 -0.34 3.12 15.60
C VAL A 117 0.37 1.83 15.99
N GLN A 118 -0.40 0.75 16.11
CA GLN A 118 0.16 -0.57 16.40
C GLN A 118 1.09 -1.05 15.27
N PHE A 119 0.69 -0.86 14.01
CA PHE A 119 1.51 -1.22 12.85
C PHE A 119 2.88 -0.51 12.85
N GLU A 120 2.89 0.80 13.10
CA GLU A 120 4.13 1.56 13.22
C GLU A 120 4.97 1.10 14.41
N ALA A 121 4.35 0.89 15.57
CA ALA A 121 5.04 0.43 16.77
C ALA A 121 5.72 -0.95 16.57
N ASP A 122 5.05 -1.86 15.88
CA ASP A 122 5.58 -3.19 15.54
C ASP A 122 6.78 -3.10 14.61
N LEU A 123 6.72 -2.25 13.58
CA LEU A 123 7.84 -2.02 12.67
C LEU A 123 9.04 -1.41 13.39
N GLU A 124 8.83 -0.41 14.24
CA GLU A 124 9.91 0.20 15.04
C GLU A 124 10.51 -0.81 16.04
N SER A 125 9.68 -1.69 16.62
CA SER A 125 10.16 -2.77 17.50
C SER A 125 11.05 -3.76 16.76
N ARG A 126 10.65 -4.17 15.55
CA ARG A 126 11.44 -5.06 14.69
C ARG A 126 12.73 -4.39 14.22
N LEU A 127 12.71 -3.11 13.85
CA LEU A 127 13.91 -2.34 13.54
C LEU A 127 14.89 -2.35 14.73
N ARG A 128 14.42 -2.04 15.94
CA ARG A 128 15.26 -2.08 17.16
C ARG A 128 15.82 -3.47 17.44
N ALA A 129 15.11 -4.54 17.07
CA ALA A 129 15.63 -5.89 17.18
C ALA A 129 16.79 -6.15 16.20
N LEU A 130 16.63 -5.78 14.93
CA LEU A 130 17.67 -5.89 13.90
C LEU A 130 18.90 -5.05 14.21
N GLN A 131 18.70 -3.83 14.74
CA GLN A 131 19.80 -2.96 15.15
C GLN A 131 20.66 -3.57 16.26
N ARG A 132 20.04 -4.31 17.20
CA ARG A 132 20.78 -5.00 18.27
C ARG A 132 21.66 -6.13 17.75
N THR A 133 21.29 -6.77 16.65
CA THR A 133 22.07 -7.85 16.03
C THR A 133 22.98 -7.35 14.91
N GLY A 134 22.88 -6.07 14.52
CA GLY A 134 23.64 -5.49 13.41
C GLY A 134 23.14 -5.95 12.03
N GLU A 135 21.90 -6.44 11.95
CA GLU A 135 21.27 -7.00 10.74
C GLU A 135 20.27 -6.01 10.11
N ASP A 136 20.35 -4.72 10.45
CA ASP A 136 19.48 -3.65 9.95
C ASP A 136 19.95 -3.07 8.60
N GLY A 137 20.47 -3.95 7.73
CA GLY A 137 20.85 -3.60 6.37
C GLY A 137 19.68 -3.03 5.56
N GLU A 138 19.99 -2.20 4.57
CA GLU A 138 18.96 -1.53 3.75
C GLU A 138 18.00 -2.52 3.09
N GLU A 139 18.50 -3.64 2.56
CA GLU A 139 17.67 -4.70 1.98
C GLU A 139 16.72 -5.34 3.01
N GLU A 140 17.17 -5.58 4.24
CA GLU A 140 16.35 -6.19 5.28
C GLU A 140 15.20 -5.25 5.70
N LEU A 141 15.44 -3.94 5.75
CA LEU A 141 14.40 -2.96 6.03
C LEU A 141 13.39 -2.81 4.89
N LEU A 142 13.86 -2.87 3.64
CA LEU A 142 12.99 -2.94 2.47
C LEU A 142 12.07 -4.17 2.53
N ASN A 143 12.63 -5.33 2.88
CA ASN A 143 11.88 -6.58 3.03
C ASN A 143 10.92 -6.53 4.23
N LEU A 144 11.33 -5.89 5.33
CA LEU A 144 10.49 -5.69 6.51
C LEU A 144 9.24 -4.85 6.20
N LEU A 145 9.39 -3.73 5.48
CA LEU A 145 8.26 -2.90 5.04
C LEU A 145 7.27 -3.69 4.18
N ARG A 146 7.78 -4.43 3.18
CA ARG A 146 6.96 -5.22 2.25
C ARG A 146 6.21 -6.34 2.96
N ARG A 147 6.88 -7.10 3.82
CA ARG A 147 6.22 -8.17 4.60
C ARG A 147 5.09 -7.62 5.45
N ALA A 148 5.31 -6.50 6.14
CA ALA A 148 4.28 -5.88 6.96
C ALA A 148 3.11 -5.34 6.12
N HIS A 149 3.41 -4.62 5.03
CA HIS A 149 2.40 -4.12 4.10
C HIS A 149 1.57 -5.25 3.50
N HIS A 150 2.21 -6.29 2.97
CA HIS A 150 1.49 -7.38 2.31
C HIS A 150 0.64 -8.19 3.28
N ALA A 151 1.12 -8.37 4.52
CA ALA A 151 0.34 -8.96 5.59
C ALA A 151 -0.94 -8.13 5.85
N GLU A 152 -0.84 -6.81 6.02
CA GLU A 152 -2.03 -6.00 6.29
C GLU A 152 -2.99 -5.90 5.11
N VAL A 153 -2.49 -5.73 3.88
CA VAL A 153 -3.33 -5.78 2.67
C VAL A 153 -4.12 -7.08 2.63
N PHE A 154 -3.47 -8.20 2.95
CA PHE A 154 -4.11 -9.50 2.97
C PHE A 154 -5.10 -9.67 4.12
N ARG A 155 -4.82 -9.12 5.31
CA ARG A 155 -5.78 -9.09 6.42
C ARG A 155 -7.03 -8.31 6.05
N THR A 156 -6.85 -7.13 5.46
CA THR A 156 -7.94 -6.30 4.95
C THR A 156 -8.77 -7.03 3.91
N LEU A 157 -8.12 -7.73 2.97
CA LEU A 157 -8.78 -8.56 1.97
C LEU A 157 -9.59 -9.71 2.57
N ALA A 158 -9.06 -10.38 3.58
CA ALA A 158 -9.78 -11.44 4.27
C ALA A 158 -11.03 -10.92 4.97
N ARG A 159 -10.96 -9.74 5.60
CA ARG A 159 -12.12 -9.11 6.25
C ARG A 159 -13.17 -8.63 5.22
N ASP A 160 -12.73 -8.07 4.09
CA ASP A 160 -13.59 -7.66 2.98
C ASP A 160 -14.40 -8.86 2.43
N ILE A 161 -13.71 -9.96 2.08
CA ILE A 161 -14.36 -11.14 1.50
C ILE A 161 -15.30 -11.86 2.49
N GLU A 162 -15.00 -11.81 3.79
CA GLU A 162 -15.89 -12.34 4.83
C GLU A 162 -17.05 -11.39 5.16
N GLY A 163 -17.13 -10.22 4.50
CA GLY A 163 -18.20 -9.24 4.70
C GLY A 163 -18.12 -8.48 6.03
N VAL A 164 -16.94 -8.49 6.66
CA VAL A 164 -16.68 -7.78 7.92
C VAL A 164 -16.48 -6.28 7.67
N LEU A 165 -15.91 -5.92 6.52
CA LEU A 165 -15.72 -4.53 6.11
C LEU A 165 -16.73 -4.14 5.03
N THR A 166 -17.19 -2.90 5.11
CA THR A 166 -17.80 -2.19 3.97
C THR A 166 -16.71 -1.73 3.00
N VAL A 167 -17.10 -1.41 1.75
CA VAL A 167 -16.16 -0.92 0.73
C VAL A 167 -15.47 0.37 1.17
N GLU A 168 -16.20 1.26 1.84
CA GLU A 168 -15.67 2.50 2.41
C GLU A 168 -14.63 2.21 3.52
N GLN A 169 -14.87 1.22 4.37
CA GLN A 169 -13.91 0.82 5.40
C GLN A 169 -12.65 0.17 4.83
N VAL A 170 -12.78 -0.59 3.73
CA VAL A 170 -11.61 -1.09 2.99
C VAL A 170 -10.78 0.08 2.48
N ALA A 171 -11.42 1.10 1.91
CA ALA A 171 -10.72 2.28 1.42
C ALA A 171 -10.04 3.09 2.53
N ASP A 172 -10.70 3.25 3.67
CA ASP A 172 -10.13 3.86 4.87
C ASP A 172 -8.90 3.08 5.37
N ASP A 173 -9.00 1.75 5.52
CA ASP A 173 -7.93 0.90 6.06
C ASP A 173 -6.72 0.90 5.12
N LEU A 174 -6.93 0.80 3.80
CA LEU A 174 -5.85 0.86 2.81
C LEU A 174 -5.19 2.25 2.76
N SER A 175 -5.98 3.32 2.89
CA SER A 175 -5.45 4.69 2.96
C SER A 175 -4.65 4.93 4.23
N ALA A 176 -5.12 4.44 5.37
CA ALA A 176 -4.39 4.51 6.63
C ALA A 176 -3.09 3.69 6.59
N LEU A 177 -3.10 2.52 5.91
CA LEU A 177 -1.90 1.71 5.71
C LEU A 177 -0.86 2.44 4.86
N ALA A 178 -1.27 3.06 3.75
CA ALA A 178 -0.38 3.87 2.92
C ALA A 178 0.24 5.02 3.73
N ASP A 179 -0.56 5.73 4.52
CA ASP A 179 -0.08 6.80 5.41
C ASP A 179 0.97 6.29 6.42
N ALA A 180 0.71 5.15 7.07
CA ALA A 180 1.63 4.55 8.04
C ALA A 180 2.94 4.10 7.40
N VAL A 181 2.87 3.45 6.23
CA VAL A 181 4.06 3.02 5.49
C VAL A 181 4.88 4.21 5.02
N LEU A 182 4.25 5.29 4.55
CA LEU A 182 4.93 6.53 4.18
C LEU A 182 5.65 7.12 5.41
N ARG A 183 5.01 7.15 6.58
CA ARG A 183 5.62 7.69 7.82
C ARG A 183 6.83 6.90 8.27
N VAL A 184 6.72 5.57 8.35
CA VAL A 184 7.84 4.70 8.69
C VAL A 184 8.98 4.86 7.68
N THR A 185 8.66 4.85 6.39
CA THR A 185 9.66 5.00 5.32
C THR A 185 10.38 6.34 5.40
N ALA A 186 9.65 7.44 5.63
CA ALA A 186 10.23 8.77 5.81
C ALA A 186 11.24 8.78 6.97
N ARG A 187 10.83 8.29 8.15
CA ARG A 187 11.71 8.20 9.34
C ARG A 187 12.97 7.39 9.05
N TRP A 188 12.82 6.18 8.51
CA TRP A 188 13.95 5.28 8.27
C TRP A 188 14.90 5.81 7.20
N CYS A 189 14.38 6.40 6.12
CA CYS A 189 15.19 7.01 5.07
C CYS A 189 15.94 8.23 5.57
N TRP A 190 15.31 9.09 6.37
CA TRP A 190 15.98 10.26 6.96
C TRP A 190 17.09 9.85 7.92
N GLN A 191 16.82 8.86 8.77
CA GLN A 191 17.80 8.34 9.72
C GLN A 191 19.05 7.74 9.04
N ARG A 192 18.92 7.33 7.77
CA ARG A 192 20.01 6.73 6.97
C ARG A 192 20.57 7.68 5.92
N LEU A 193 20.16 8.95 5.92
CA LEU A 193 20.67 9.95 5.00
C LEU A 193 21.98 10.53 5.55
N LYS A 194 23.10 10.27 4.85
CA LYS A 194 24.45 10.66 5.30
C LYS A 194 24.65 12.16 5.46
N ASN A 195 24.00 12.96 4.63
CA ASN A 195 24.13 14.41 4.56
C ASN A 195 22.96 15.14 5.27
N ARG A 196 22.21 14.48 6.15
CA ARG A 196 21.20 15.16 6.96
C ARG A 196 21.87 16.20 7.86
N HIS A 197 21.27 17.37 7.97
CA HIS A 197 21.77 18.50 8.78
C HIS A 197 20.96 18.75 10.06
N ARG A 198 19.91 17.96 10.30
CA ARG A 198 19.02 18.03 11.47
C ARG A 198 18.51 16.65 11.84
N ASP A 199 18.00 16.53 13.06
CA ASP A 199 17.49 15.26 13.60
C ASP A 199 16.19 14.81 12.92
N GLU A 200 15.24 15.73 12.74
CA GLU A 200 13.96 15.46 12.08
C GLU A 200 13.78 16.33 10.82
N PRO A 201 13.30 15.77 9.70
CA PRO A 201 13.15 16.50 8.45
C PRO A 201 11.97 17.48 8.53
N SER A 202 12.13 18.66 7.93
CA SER A 202 11.01 19.59 7.69
C SER A 202 10.40 19.32 6.32
N LEU A 203 9.86 18.11 6.14
CA LEU A 203 9.23 17.63 4.92
C LEU A 203 7.73 17.40 5.16
N ALA A 204 6.90 17.85 4.22
CA ALA A 204 5.51 17.42 4.11
C ALA A 204 5.28 16.62 2.82
N ILE A 205 4.43 15.59 2.93
CA ILE A 205 3.92 14.82 1.79
C ILE A 205 2.46 15.15 1.63
N ILE A 206 2.10 15.65 0.46
CA ILE A 206 0.72 15.94 0.08
C ILE A 206 0.20 14.81 -0.78
N GLY A 207 -0.80 14.09 -0.29
CA GLY A 207 -1.50 13.06 -1.05
C GLY A 207 -2.59 13.68 -1.91
N TYR A 208 -2.60 13.34 -3.19
CA TYR A 208 -3.61 13.71 -4.17
C TYR A 208 -4.45 12.49 -4.56
N GLY A 209 -5.40 12.68 -5.49
CA GLY A 209 -6.14 11.58 -6.09
C GLY A 209 -6.85 10.70 -5.06
N LYS A 210 -6.68 9.37 -5.19
CA LYS A 210 -7.30 8.40 -4.29
C LYS A 210 -6.71 8.45 -2.88
N LEU A 211 -5.40 8.61 -2.75
CA LEU A 211 -4.74 8.75 -1.44
C LEU A 211 -5.26 9.98 -0.68
N GLY A 212 -5.36 11.11 -1.39
CA GLY A 212 -5.86 12.36 -0.86
C GLY A 212 -7.33 12.27 -0.43
N GLY A 213 -8.16 11.64 -1.26
CA GLY A 213 -9.58 11.42 -0.97
C GLY A 213 -9.90 10.26 0.00
N LYS A 214 -8.89 9.53 0.48
CA LYS A 214 -9.07 8.29 1.28
C LYS A 214 -9.90 7.20 0.56
N GLU A 215 -9.65 7.06 -0.73
CA GLU A 215 -10.36 6.15 -1.64
C GLU A 215 -9.41 5.10 -2.25
N LEU A 216 -8.36 4.69 -1.52
CA LEU A 216 -7.44 3.67 -2.02
C LEU A 216 -8.14 2.31 -2.15
N GLY A 217 -7.94 1.65 -3.29
CA GLY A 217 -8.19 0.22 -3.47
C GLY A 217 -6.88 -0.57 -3.57
N TYR A 218 -6.98 -1.90 -3.58
CA TYR A 218 -5.85 -2.86 -3.49
C TYR A 218 -4.71 -2.72 -4.51
N GLY A 219 -4.95 -2.07 -5.65
CA GLY A 219 -3.93 -1.84 -6.68
C GLY A 219 -3.83 -0.36 -7.06
N SER A 220 -4.02 0.53 -6.10
CA SER A 220 -3.95 1.97 -6.34
C SER A 220 -2.52 2.47 -6.24
N ASP A 221 -2.17 3.35 -7.17
CA ASP A 221 -0.94 4.13 -7.13
C ASP A 221 -1.06 5.22 -6.06
N LEU A 222 0.08 5.72 -5.57
CA LEU A 222 0.13 6.86 -4.64
C LEU A 222 0.49 8.14 -5.39
N ASP A 223 -0.52 8.99 -5.61
CA ASP A 223 -0.34 10.35 -6.12
C ASP A 223 0.20 11.25 -4.99
N ILE A 224 1.49 11.59 -5.03
CA ILE A 224 2.14 12.35 -3.95
C ILE A 224 2.99 13.51 -4.45
N VAL A 225 2.96 14.62 -3.71
CA VAL A 225 3.80 15.80 -3.91
C VAL A 225 4.60 16.07 -2.65
N PHE A 226 5.90 16.33 -2.81
CA PHE A 226 6.82 16.60 -1.71
C PHE A 226 7.13 18.09 -1.61
N VAL A 227 6.98 18.64 -0.41
CA VAL A 227 7.36 20.03 -0.10
C VAL A 227 8.19 20.07 1.18
N TYR A 228 9.18 20.96 1.25
CA TYR A 228 9.98 21.15 2.47
C TYR A 228 9.99 22.60 2.92
N ASP A 229 10.26 22.84 4.20
CA ASP A 229 10.39 24.18 4.76
C ASP A 229 11.68 24.27 5.59
N ASP A 230 12.74 24.70 4.91
CA ASP A 230 14.09 24.64 5.43
C ASP A 230 14.95 25.70 4.77
N GLU A 231 15.54 26.56 5.59
CA GLU A 231 16.39 27.68 5.16
C GLU A 231 17.87 27.29 5.02
N HIS A 232 18.25 26.05 5.35
CA HIS A 232 19.63 25.60 5.19
C HIS A 232 20.08 25.69 3.72
N GLU A 233 21.28 26.20 3.46
CA GLU A 233 21.79 26.45 2.11
C GLU A 233 21.71 25.20 1.21
N SER A 234 22.10 24.04 1.74
CA SER A 234 22.04 22.75 1.03
C SER A 234 20.69 22.01 1.17
N ALA A 235 19.65 22.64 1.71
CA ALA A 235 18.34 22.00 1.85
C ALA A 235 17.79 21.46 0.52
N PRO A 236 17.83 22.20 -0.62
CA PRO A 236 17.32 21.69 -1.89
C PRO A 236 17.96 20.35 -2.27
N GLU A 237 19.28 20.21 -2.15
CA GLU A 237 19.99 18.97 -2.48
C GLU A 237 19.71 17.85 -1.47
N ILE A 238 19.65 18.18 -0.17
CA ILE A 238 19.38 17.22 0.91
C ILE A 238 17.98 16.64 0.77
N TYR A 239 16.93 17.46 0.64
CA TYR A 239 15.56 16.96 0.47
C TYR A 239 15.37 16.27 -0.88
N ALA A 240 16.05 16.70 -1.94
CA ALA A 240 15.99 15.99 -3.21
C ALA A 240 16.61 14.58 -3.09
N ALA A 241 17.73 14.43 -2.35
CA ALA A 241 18.33 13.13 -2.06
C ALA A 241 17.43 12.29 -1.16
N PHE A 242 16.81 12.90 -0.15
CA PHE A 242 15.87 12.25 0.75
C PHE A 242 14.66 11.69 0.00
N VAL A 243 13.98 12.52 -0.79
CA VAL A 243 12.80 12.11 -1.57
C VAL A 243 13.17 11.04 -2.61
N ARG A 244 14.32 11.15 -3.29
CA ARG A 244 14.79 10.07 -4.18
C ARG A 244 14.99 8.75 -3.44
N LYS A 245 15.57 8.78 -2.23
CA LYS A 245 15.74 7.57 -1.41
C LYS A 245 14.39 6.98 -1.01
N MET A 246 13.44 7.82 -0.58
CA MET A 246 12.08 7.38 -0.24
C MET A 246 11.38 6.74 -1.43
N ILE A 247 11.36 7.40 -2.59
CA ILE A 247 10.73 6.84 -3.80
C ILE A 247 11.37 5.50 -4.16
N ASN A 248 12.70 5.39 -4.13
CA ASN A 248 13.37 4.11 -4.35
C ASN A 248 12.92 3.03 -3.36
N TRP A 249 12.79 3.36 -2.07
CA TRP A 249 12.34 2.40 -1.06
C TRP A 249 10.90 1.93 -1.28
N LEU A 250 10.05 2.82 -1.75
CA LEU A 250 8.64 2.55 -2.04
C LEU A 250 8.44 1.78 -3.35
N THR A 251 9.31 1.92 -4.35
CA THR A 251 9.10 1.33 -5.69
C THR A 251 10.00 0.14 -6.03
N VAL A 252 11.16 -0.01 -5.38
CA VAL A 252 12.10 -1.09 -5.73
C VAL A 252 11.46 -2.47 -5.53
N LYS A 253 11.73 -3.43 -6.42
CA LYS A 253 11.25 -4.81 -6.25
C LYS A 253 12.30 -5.61 -5.49
N THR A 254 11.87 -6.31 -4.45
CA THR A 254 12.73 -7.18 -3.63
C THR A 254 12.28 -8.64 -3.74
N GLY A 255 12.94 -9.54 -3.00
CA GLY A 255 12.46 -10.91 -2.84
C GLY A 255 11.06 -11.02 -2.20
N GLU A 256 10.63 -9.99 -1.46
CA GLU A 256 9.31 -9.93 -0.82
C GLU A 256 8.23 -9.27 -1.70
N GLY A 257 8.61 -8.77 -2.89
CA GLY A 257 7.70 -8.14 -3.85
C GLY A 257 7.87 -6.64 -4.01
N ASP A 258 6.82 -5.99 -4.51
CA ASP A 258 6.64 -4.54 -4.64
C ASP A 258 5.96 -3.94 -3.39
N LEU A 259 5.84 -2.61 -3.32
CA LEU A 259 5.16 -1.94 -2.21
C LEU A 259 4.11 -0.98 -2.75
N PHE A 260 4.54 0.07 -3.47
CA PHE A 260 3.64 0.97 -4.19
C PHE A 260 4.22 1.36 -5.54
N GLU A 261 3.33 1.66 -6.48
CA GLU A 261 3.65 2.55 -7.60
C GLU A 261 3.44 4.00 -7.12
N ILE A 262 4.39 4.88 -7.44
CA ILE A 262 4.40 6.27 -6.97
C ILE A 262 4.24 7.20 -8.17
N ASP A 263 3.18 8.00 -8.18
CA ASP A 263 2.99 9.07 -9.17
C ASP A 263 3.28 10.44 -8.52
N THR A 264 4.16 11.20 -9.15
CA THR A 264 4.54 12.56 -8.72
C THR A 264 4.20 13.61 -9.76
N ALA A 265 3.41 13.28 -10.79
CA ALA A 265 3.10 14.15 -11.92
C ALA A 265 2.27 15.38 -11.55
N LEU A 266 1.59 15.37 -10.40
CA LEU A 266 0.79 16.48 -9.88
C LEU A 266 1.62 17.55 -9.14
N ARG A 267 2.94 17.40 -9.08
CA ARG A 267 3.84 18.44 -8.51
C ARG A 267 3.88 19.67 -9.42
N PRO A 268 4.22 20.86 -8.90
CA PRO A 268 4.35 22.07 -9.71
C PRO A 268 5.19 21.86 -10.97
N ASN A 269 4.65 22.21 -12.14
CA ASN A 269 5.26 21.99 -13.48
C ASN A 269 5.40 20.51 -13.90
N GLY A 270 4.72 19.60 -13.21
CA GLY A 270 4.70 18.17 -13.48
C GLY A 270 6.10 17.58 -13.67
N ASN A 271 6.28 16.79 -14.73
CA ASN A 271 7.55 16.10 -15.00
C ASN A 271 8.74 17.03 -15.27
N SER A 272 8.49 18.27 -15.67
CA SER A 272 9.52 19.29 -15.87
C SER A 272 9.89 20.04 -14.58
N GLY A 273 9.12 19.85 -13.50
CA GLY A 273 9.36 20.46 -12.20
C GLY A 273 10.32 19.66 -11.31
N LEU A 274 10.86 20.36 -10.30
CA LEU A 274 11.66 19.73 -9.25
C LEU A 274 10.84 18.65 -8.52
N LEU A 275 11.50 17.54 -8.18
CA LEU A 275 10.86 16.42 -7.48
C LEU A 275 10.35 16.80 -6.08
N VAL A 276 11.04 17.75 -5.45
CA VAL A 276 10.67 18.37 -4.19
C VAL A 276 10.85 19.87 -4.32
N THR A 277 9.95 20.66 -3.75
CA THR A 277 9.99 22.12 -3.80
C THR A 277 9.93 22.73 -2.41
N SER A 278 10.42 23.95 -2.23
CA SER A 278 10.19 24.66 -0.97
C SER A 278 8.70 24.96 -0.82
N PHE A 279 8.20 24.98 0.41
CA PHE A 279 6.80 25.25 0.70
C PHE A 279 6.39 26.61 0.13
N THR A 280 7.23 27.64 0.29
CA THR A 280 6.99 28.97 -0.26
C THR A 280 6.84 28.97 -1.78
N ALA A 281 7.65 28.18 -2.51
CA ALA A 281 7.53 28.05 -3.95
C ALA A 281 6.22 27.34 -4.34
N PHE A 282 5.86 26.28 -3.63
CA PHE A 282 4.58 25.59 -3.81
C PHE A 282 3.38 26.53 -3.58
N GLU A 283 3.39 27.30 -2.49
CA GLU A 283 2.35 28.27 -2.17
C GLU A 283 2.21 29.33 -3.27
N ASN A 284 3.32 29.93 -3.70
CA ASN A 284 3.30 30.95 -4.75
C ASN A 284 2.76 30.41 -6.08
N TYR A 285 3.16 29.19 -6.46
CA TYR A 285 2.66 28.51 -7.65
C TYR A 285 1.15 28.29 -7.61
N GLN A 286 0.65 27.79 -6.47
CA GLN A 286 -0.77 27.46 -6.30
C GLN A 286 -1.65 28.71 -6.20
N ARG A 287 -1.19 29.77 -5.51
CA ARG A 287 -1.92 31.04 -5.34
C ARG A 287 -1.79 31.99 -6.52
N GLY A 288 -1.10 31.60 -7.59
CA GLY A 288 -0.95 32.41 -8.78
C GLY A 288 -0.05 33.65 -8.60
N ARG A 289 0.92 33.59 -7.68
CA ARG A 289 1.87 34.68 -7.46
C ARG A 289 3.11 34.50 -8.33
N GLY A 290 3.26 35.34 -9.36
CA GLY A 290 4.38 35.32 -10.31
C GLY A 290 3.93 35.05 -11.75
N SER A 291 4.89 34.79 -12.65
CA SER A 291 4.61 34.50 -14.07
C SER A 291 4.27 33.02 -14.35
N ASN A 292 4.43 32.15 -13.37
CA ASN A 292 4.20 30.71 -13.47
C ASN A 292 3.20 30.27 -12.39
N THR A 293 2.04 29.80 -12.82
CA THR A 293 0.89 29.59 -11.94
C THR A 293 0.19 28.28 -12.26
N ALA A 294 -0.42 27.67 -11.26
CA ALA A 294 -1.20 26.47 -11.42
C ALA A 294 -2.40 26.68 -12.37
N TRP A 295 -2.68 25.66 -13.19
CA TRP A 295 -3.84 25.62 -14.06
C TRP A 295 -5.10 25.22 -13.29
N THR A 296 -6.28 25.53 -13.83
CA THR A 296 -7.58 25.15 -13.25
C THR A 296 -7.69 23.67 -12.93
N TRP A 297 -7.15 22.77 -13.77
CA TRP A 297 -7.19 21.33 -13.52
C TRP A 297 -6.30 20.91 -12.33
N GLU A 298 -5.21 21.63 -12.04
CA GLU A 298 -4.39 21.40 -10.85
C GLU A 298 -5.14 21.86 -9.59
N HIS A 299 -5.87 22.98 -9.68
CA HIS A 299 -6.78 23.40 -8.61
C HIS A 299 -7.92 22.41 -8.39
N GLN A 300 -8.43 21.75 -9.44
CA GLN A 300 -9.39 20.65 -9.27
C GLN A 300 -8.77 19.47 -8.54
N ALA A 301 -7.53 19.08 -8.87
CA ALA A 301 -6.82 18.02 -8.15
C ALA A 301 -6.62 18.36 -6.66
N MET A 302 -6.37 19.65 -6.35
CA MET A 302 -6.23 20.16 -4.98
C MET A 302 -7.48 19.95 -4.12
N THR A 303 -8.67 19.88 -4.71
CA THR A 303 -9.92 19.65 -3.95
C THR A 303 -9.92 18.33 -3.18
N ARG A 304 -9.18 17.34 -3.69
CA ARG A 304 -8.98 16.02 -3.08
C ARG A 304 -7.66 15.91 -2.32
N ALA A 305 -6.82 16.94 -2.36
CA ALA A 305 -5.50 16.86 -1.74
C ALA A 305 -5.60 16.99 -0.21
N ARG A 306 -4.73 16.28 0.51
CA ARG A 306 -4.55 16.41 1.96
C ARG A 306 -3.09 16.29 2.33
N CYS A 307 -2.71 16.86 3.47
CA CYS A 307 -1.43 16.56 4.07
C CYS A 307 -1.45 15.12 4.65
N VAL A 308 -0.55 14.26 4.17
CA VAL A 308 -0.41 12.85 4.60
C VAL A 308 0.65 12.74 5.69
N ILE A 309 1.75 13.46 5.50
CA ILE A 309 2.85 13.59 6.46
C ILE A 309 3.16 15.07 6.63
N ALA A 310 3.31 15.50 7.87
CA ALA A 310 3.98 16.72 8.25
C ALA A 310 4.89 16.44 9.45
N PRO A 311 5.91 17.27 9.70
CA PRO A 311 6.72 17.18 10.91
C PRO A 311 5.80 17.34 12.12
N THR A 312 5.74 16.32 12.97
CA THR A 312 5.06 16.42 14.28
C THR A 312 6.03 17.01 15.29
N LEU A 313 5.60 18.05 15.99
CA LEU A 313 6.34 18.53 17.17
C LEU A 313 6.46 17.38 18.18
N PRO A 314 7.64 17.13 18.77
CA PRO A 314 7.73 16.19 19.87
C PRO A 314 6.82 16.67 21.02
N GLU A 315 5.93 15.81 21.51
CA GLU A 315 5.21 16.08 22.74
C GLU A 315 6.23 16.32 23.87
N GLY A 316 6.20 17.52 24.47
CA GLY A 316 7.08 17.87 25.58
C GLY A 316 8.44 18.50 25.21
N ALA A 317 8.69 18.84 23.95
CA ALA A 317 9.77 19.79 23.64
C ALA A 317 9.44 21.13 24.31
N GLY A 318 10.38 21.71 25.07
CA GLY A 318 10.21 22.96 25.81
C GLY A 318 9.88 24.17 24.91
N PRO A 319 9.99 25.42 25.42
CA PRO A 319 9.56 26.64 24.72
C PRO A 319 10.50 27.07 23.59
N THR A 320 11.02 26.12 22.82
CA THR A 320 11.63 26.39 21.52
C THR A 320 10.47 26.53 20.53
N PRO A 321 10.34 27.65 19.80
CA PRO A 321 9.17 27.90 18.97
C PRO A 321 9.00 26.74 17.97
N PRO A 322 7.76 26.31 17.71
CA PRO A 322 7.54 25.16 16.86
C PRO A 322 8.13 25.43 15.48
N THR A 323 8.91 24.47 15.00
CA THR A 323 9.03 24.21 13.56
C THR A 323 7.63 24.33 12.96
N VAL A 324 7.53 25.19 11.96
CA VAL A 324 6.30 25.58 11.28
C VAL A 324 5.37 24.37 11.03
N ASP A 325 4.10 24.48 11.43
CA ASP A 325 3.09 23.46 11.14
C ASP A 325 2.77 23.45 9.63
N LEU A 326 3.46 22.56 8.90
CA LEU A 326 3.30 22.41 7.46
C LEU A 326 1.93 21.85 7.07
N ALA A 327 1.26 21.10 7.95
CA ALA A 327 -0.09 20.64 7.69
C ALA A 327 -1.08 21.81 7.72
N ALA A 328 -1.00 22.65 8.76
CA ALA A 328 -1.84 23.85 8.87
C ALA A 328 -1.55 24.85 7.73
N ARG A 329 -0.28 25.05 7.35
CA ARG A 329 0.07 25.88 6.19
C ARG A 329 -0.49 25.32 4.90
N PHE A 330 -0.38 24.00 4.68
CA PHE A 330 -0.93 23.38 3.49
C PHE A 330 -2.45 23.59 3.42
N GLU A 331 -3.18 23.38 4.51
CA GLU A 331 -4.62 23.61 4.54
C GLU A 331 -4.98 25.08 4.27
N ALA A 332 -4.22 26.04 4.80
CA ALA A 332 -4.43 27.46 4.49
C ALA A 332 -4.18 27.80 3.01
N VAL A 333 -3.22 27.12 2.35
CA VAL A 333 -3.00 27.26 0.90
C VAL A 333 -4.15 26.64 0.12
N ARG A 334 -4.53 25.41 0.47
CA ARG A 334 -5.62 24.66 -0.16
C ARG A 334 -6.95 25.40 -0.04
N GLU A 335 -7.31 25.89 1.14
CA GLU A 335 -8.51 26.69 1.38
C GLU A 335 -8.52 27.94 0.51
N ALA A 336 -7.42 28.70 0.49
CA ALA A 336 -7.32 29.91 -0.32
C ALA A 336 -7.45 29.62 -1.83
N VAL A 337 -6.91 28.50 -2.31
CA VAL A 337 -7.09 28.08 -3.71
C VAL A 337 -8.54 27.70 -3.98
N ILE A 338 -9.15 26.86 -3.15
CA ILE A 338 -10.51 26.36 -3.38
C ILE A 338 -11.53 27.51 -3.30
N THR A 339 -11.33 28.46 -2.39
CA THR A 339 -12.24 29.61 -2.16
C THR A 339 -11.94 30.83 -3.03
N ALA A 340 -10.87 30.80 -3.84
CA ALA A 340 -10.53 31.90 -4.74
C ALA A 340 -11.72 32.25 -5.66
N GLU A 341 -11.99 33.55 -5.82
CA GLU A 341 -13.00 34.08 -6.71
C GLU A 341 -12.69 33.69 -8.16
N ARG A 342 -13.70 33.22 -8.90
CA ARG A 342 -13.58 32.76 -10.28
C ARG A 342 -14.79 33.19 -11.10
N ASP A 343 -14.57 33.48 -12.37
CA ASP A 343 -15.64 33.60 -13.36
C ASP A 343 -16.29 32.21 -13.55
N LEU A 344 -17.53 32.06 -13.05
CA LEU A 344 -18.24 30.78 -13.05
C LEU A 344 -18.51 30.23 -14.46
N PRO A 345 -19.02 31.02 -15.44
CA PRO A 345 -19.09 30.61 -16.84
C PRO A 345 -17.76 30.11 -17.41
N ALA A 346 -16.67 30.86 -17.23
CA ALA A 346 -15.35 30.49 -17.77
C ALA A 346 -14.84 29.19 -17.13
N LEU A 347 -14.92 29.10 -15.80
CA LEU A 347 -14.54 27.89 -15.05
C LEU A 347 -15.32 26.66 -15.52
N ALA A 348 -16.65 26.78 -15.67
CA ALA A 348 -17.48 25.68 -16.12
C ALA A 348 -17.08 25.19 -17.52
N GLN A 349 -16.71 26.11 -18.42
CA GLN A 349 -16.23 25.78 -19.76
C GLN A 349 -14.88 25.04 -19.71
N GLU A 350 -13.91 25.52 -18.93
CA GLU A 350 -12.61 24.89 -18.78
C GLU A 350 -12.71 23.46 -18.23
N ILE A 351 -13.56 23.26 -17.21
CA ILE A 351 -13.81 21.95 -16.60
C ILE A 351 -14.41 20.98 -17.63
N ARG A 352 -15.41 21.41 -18.40
CA ARG A 352 -16.04 20.57 -19.44
C ARG A 352 -15.03 20.20 -20.52
N SER A 353 -14.28 21.18 -21.03
CA SER A 353 -13.26 20.95 -22.05
C SER A 353 -12.17 19.98 -21.59
N MET A 354 -11.71 20.10 -20.33
CA MET A 354 -10.75 19.15 -19.77
C MET A 354 -11.35 17.74 -19.66
N ARG A 355 -12.59 17.62 -19.19
CA ARG A 355 -13.27 16.33 -19.05
C ARG A 355 -13.48 15.63 -20.40
N GLU A 356 -13.78 16.38 -21.46
CA GLU A 356 -13.86 15.86 -22.83
C GLU A 356 -12.52 15.36 -23.33
N ARG A 357 -11.43 16.11 -23.10
CA ARG A 357 -10.06 15.68 -23.45
C ARG A 357 -9.67 14.37 -22.76
N VAL A 358 -9.91 14.26 -21.45
CA VAL A 358 -9.61 13.03 -20.69
C VAL A 358 -10.43 11.85 -21.22
N ARG A 359 -11.72 12.04 -21.50
CA ARG A 359 -12.58 10.99 -22.07
C ARG A 359 -12.10 10.54 -23.46
N ALA A 360 -11.63 11.46 -24.30
CA ALA A 360 -11.10 11.13 -25.62
C ALA A 360 -9.76 10.37 -25.55
N ALA A 361 -8.92 10.69 -24.56
CA ALA A 361 -7.63 10.02 -24.33
C ALA A 361 -7.77 8.61 -23.71
N HIS A 362 -8.82 8.39 -22.91
CA HIS A 362 -9.15 7.10 -22.30
C HIS A 362 -10.54 6.61 -22.75
N PRO A 363 -10.69 6.18 -24.02
CA PRO A 363 -11.94 5.59 -24.46
C PRO A 363 -12.24 4.37 -23.59
N ALA A 364 -13.44 4.32 -23.01
CA ALA A 364 -13.85 3.17 -22.20
C ALA A 364 -13.68 1.90 -23.02
N HIS A 365 -12.75 1.04 -22.62
CA HIS A 365 -12.69 -0.32 -23.14
C HIS A 365 -13.94 -1.02 -22.63
N GLY A 366 -14.92 -1.20 -23.53
CA GLY A 366 -16.19 -1.85 -23.26
C GLY A 366 -16.05 -3.34 -22.96
#